data_AF-B5G9S1-F1
#
_entry.id   AF-B5G9S1-F1
#
_cell.length_a   1.000
_cell.length_b   1.000
_cell.length_c   1.000
_cell.angle_alpha   90.00
_cell.angle_beta   90.00
_cell.angle_gamma   90.00
#
_symmetry.space_group_name_H-M   'P 1'
#
loop_
_entity.id
_entity.type
_entity.pdbx_description
1 polymer ?
#
loop_
_entity_poly.entity_id
_entity_poly.type
_entity_poly.pdbx_seq_one_letter_code
_entity_poly.pdbx_strand_id
1 'polypeptide(L)'
;MEGAVVNVMRFDAEVGEFVLGVREESVQLLRGMGTICLQVGLDVKAPSATKAGRFLALQTDLYGIANPYQRTLVGRGTEVLAFTPETGVERPVLKFLLTSAQLHAINEARDGDLRMELEVTGTLPQAPGYPGSTTEVLHFSVAKSRWIEQVSALGPAVAFEMQVPFPLEGDPRATPARFLRSAQRRLLDDDIEGAILEARRALEWIKDHSGWKWPGGKDRLQRTQDERWAWIRLAVEDQTSAAVHKDAVTSAFSYSRDEAKALIAIAAALLTVVDDPL
;
A
#
# COMPACT_ATOMS: atom_id res chain seq x y z
N MET A 1 -10.40 -27.50 -22.92
CA MET A 1 -9.01 -27.71 -22.49
C MET A 1 -8.15 -26.74 -23.27
N GLU A 2 -8.05 -25.50 -22.80
CA GLU A 2 -6.95 -24.63 -23.22
C GLU A 2 -5.67 -25.25 -22.68
N GLY A 3 -4.68 -25.48 -23.54
CA GLY A 3 -3.39 -26.00 -23.13
C GLY A 3 -2.78 -25.07 -22.10
N ALA A 4 -2.23 -25.63 -21.02
CA ALA A 4 -1.51 -24.84 -20.02
C ALA A 4 -0.44 -24.02 -20.76
N VAL A 5 -0.56 -22.69 -20.70
CA VAL A 5 0.43 -21.79 -21.28
C VAL A 5 1.73 -22.01 -20.51
N VAL A 6 2.70 -22.64 -21.16
CA VAL A 6 4.02 -22.85 -20.60
C VAL A 6 4.80 -21.56 -20.85
N ASN A 7 5.17 -20.85 -19.78
CA ASN A 7 6.01 -19.65 -19.89
C ASN A 7 7.48 -20.08 -19.94
N VAL A 8 8.20 -19.63 -20.97
CA VAL A 8 9.50 -20.17 -21.31
C VAL A 8 10.50 -19.05 -21.51
N MET A 9 11.42 -18.92 -20.57
CA MET A 9 12.54 -17.99 -20.64
C MET A 9 13.64 -18.60 -21.50
N ARG A 10 13.92 -17.96 -22.64
CA ARG A 10 14.86 -18.48 -23.64
C ARG A 10 16.22 -17.80 -23.54
N PHE A 11 17.27 -18.61 -23.61
CA PHE A 11 18.65 -18.17 -23.81
C PHE A 11 19.13 -18.62 -25.19
N ASP A 12 20.38 -18.28 -25.54
CA ASP A 12 21.01 -18.77 -26.78
C ASP A 12 20.89 -20.30 -26.93
N ALA A 13 20.81 -20.77 -28.18
CA ALA A 13 20.45 -22.15 -28.51
C ALA A 13 21.30 -23.23 -27.82
N GLU A 14 22.53 -22.91 -27.45
CA GLU A 14 23.45 -23.84 -26.76
C GLU A 14 23.21 -23.97 -25.25
N VAL A 15 22.42 -23.06 -24.67
CA VAL A 15 22.15 -22.94 -23.23
C VAL A 15 20.76 -23.51 -22.89
N GLY A 16 19.79 -23.33 -23.78
CA GLY A 16 18.46 -23.92 -23.66
C GLY A 16 17.42 -23.00 -23.01
N GLU A 17 16.32 -23.61 -22.59
CA GLU A 17 15.11 -22.92 -22.15
C GLU A 17 14.82 -23.22 -20.66
N PHE A 18 14.48 -22.18 -19.90
CA PHE A 18 14.01 -22.29 -18.53
C PHE A 18 12.50 -22.15 -18.50
N VAL A 19 11.81 -23.11 -17.89
CA VAL A 19 10.35 -23.05 -17.75
C VAL A 19 10.01 -22.39 -16.41
N LEU A 20 9.11 -21.41 -16.47
CA LEU A 20 8.68 -20.62 -15.32
C LEU A 20 7.18 -20.80 -15.05
N GLY A 21 6.83 -20.82 -13.78
CA GLY A 21 5.43 -20.79 -13.35
C GLY A 21 5.30 -20.16 -11.97
N VAL A 22 4.26 -19.34 -11.77
CA VAL A 22 3.89 -18.93 -10.42
C VAL A 22 3.24 -20.14 -9.76
N ARG A 23 3.79 -20.56 -8.62
CA ARG A 23 3.30 -21.73 -7.90
C ARG A 23 1.89 -21.44 -7.40
N GLU A 24 0.96 -22.36 -7.67
CA GLU A 24 -0.41 -22.24 -7.18
C GLU A 24 -0.42 -22.04 -5.67
N GLU A 25 -1.34 -21.19 -5.22
CA GLU A 25 -1.55 -20.94 -3.80
C GLU A 25 -0.31 -20.47 -3.01
N SER A 26 0.72 -19.97 -3.70
CA SER A 26 1.96 -19.53 -3.06
C SER A 26 1.97 -18.07 -2.63
N VAL A 27 0.98 -17.28 -3.09
CA VAL A 27 0.92 -15.85 -2.82
C VAL A 27 0.48 -15.60 -1.38
N GLN A 28 1.33 -14.95 -0.59
CA GLN A 28 1.11 -14.70 0.83
C GLN A 28 1.47 -13.27 1.24
N LEU A 29 0.58 -12.59 1.98
CA LEU A 29 0.90 -11.38 2.71
C LEU A 29 1.39 -11.74 4.11
N LEU A 30 2.59 -11.28 4.43
CA LEU A 30 3.20 -11.45 5.74
C LEU A 30 3.48 -10.08 6.36
N ARG A 31 3.45 -10.04 7.69
CA ARG A 31 3.87 -8.86 8.44
C ARG A 31 5.39 -8.74 8.41
N GLY A 32 5.89 -7.59 7.98
CA GLY A 32 7.28 -7.18 8.15
C GLY A 32 7.42 -6.17 9.31
N MET A 33 8.66 -5.91 9.73
CA MET A 33 8.93 -4.81 10.66
C MET A 33 8.78 -3.47 9.93
N GLY A 34 7.70 -2.75 10.20
CA GLY A 34 7.42 -1.44 9.58
C GLY A 34 6.98 -1.50 8.11
N THR A 35 6.68 -2.69 7.59
CA THR A 35 6.28 -2.93 6.19
C THR A 35 5.38 -4.15 6.10
N ILE A 36 4.72 -4.33 4.97
CA ILE A 36 4.08 -5.58 4.59
C ILE A 36 5.00 -6.31 3.59
N CYS A 37 5.02 -7.63 3.61
CA CYS A 37 5.81 -8.44 2.68
C CYS A 37 4.86 -9.31 1.86
N LEU A 38 4.82 -9.08 0.55
CA LEU A 38 4.12 -9.95 -0.39
C LEU A 38 5.10 -11.00 -0.90
N GLN A 39 4.80 -12.26 -0.59
CA GLN A 39 5.54 -13.41 -1.07
C GLN A 39 4.88 -14.00 -2.30
N VAL A 40 5.68 -14.38 -3.29
CA VAL A 40 5.24 -15.10 -4.48
C VAL A 40 6.17 -16.29 -4.67
N GLY A 41 5.62 -17.50 -4.64
CA GLY A 41 6.38 -18.71 -4.96
C GLY A 41 6.52 -18.86 -6.46
N LEU A 42 7.73 -19.11 -6.93
CA LEU A 42 8.03 -19.34 -8.32
C LEU A 42 8.57 -20.76 -8.47
N ASP A 43 8.11 -21.48 -9.49
CA ASP A 43 8.67 -22.75 -9.93
C ASP A 43 9.59 -22.46 -11.13
N VAL A 44 10.87 -22.80 -11.01
CA VAL A 44 11.89 -22.56 -12.05
C VAL A 44 12.51 -23.88 -12.46
N LYS A 45 12.18 -24.36 -13.66
CA LYS A 45 12.76 -25.59 -14.19
C LYS A 45 13.92 -25.27 -15.12
N ALA A 46 15.12 -25.61 -14.67
CA ALA A 46 16.34 -25.48 -15.47
C ALA A 46 16.40 -26.52 -16.61
N PRO A 47 17.05 -26.17 -17.74
CA PRO A 47 17.35 -27.13 -18.80
C PRO A 47 18.41 -28.14 -18.34
N SER A 48 18.45 -29.31 -18.98
CA SER A 48 19.50 -30.33 -18.75
C SER A 48 20.87 -29.96 -19.35
N ALA A 49 21.02 -28.76 -19.90
CA ALA A 49 22.22 -28.33 -20.61
C ALA A 49 23.35 -27.94 -19.65
N THR A 50 24.52 -28.58 -19.79
CA THR A 50 25.71 -28.32 -18.98
C THR A 50 26.36 -26.96 -19.23
N LYS A 51 26.09 -26.33 -20.38
CA LYS A 51 26.62 -25.00 -20.74
C LYS A 51 25.94 -23.84 -20.01
N ALA A 52 24.80 -24.06 -19.35
CA ALA A 52 24.09 -23.05 -18.58
C ALA A 52 24.80 -22.66 -17.27
N GLY A 53 25.83 -23.41 -16.87
CA GLY A 53 26.51 -23.21 -15.60
C GLY A 53 25.69 -23.76 -14.44
N ARG A 54 25.76 -23.10 -13.28
CA ARG A 54 25.08 -23.53 -12.05
C ARG A 54 24.28 -22.43 -11.35
N PHE A 55 24.31 -21.20 -11.87
CA PHE A 55 23.60 -20.07 -11.29
C PHE A 55 22.76 -19.33 -12.31
N LEU A 56 21.52 -19.04 -11.95
CA LEU A 56 20.60 -18.18 -12.69
C LEU A 56 20.32 -16.94 -11.83
N ALA A 57 20.68 -15.77 -12.31
CA ALA A 57 20.30 -14.52 -11.66
C ALA A 57 19.00 -14.03 -12.31
N LEU A 58 17.92 -14.00 -11.51
CA LEU A 58 16.61 -13.51 -11.90
C LEU A 58 16.42 -12.06 -11.46
N GLN A 59 15.95 -11.23 -12.38
CA GLN A 59 15.38 -9.93 -12.11
C GLN A 59 13.87 -10.02 -12.31
N THR A 60 13.12 -9.47 -11.37
CA THR A 60 11.66 -9.59 -11.35
C THR A 60 11.01 -8.25 -11.08
N ASP A 61 10.03 -7.89 -11.91
CA ASP A 61 9.19 -6.72 -11.71
C ASP A 61 7.75 -7.18 -11.51
N LEU A 62 7.18 -6.84 -10.35
CA LEU A 62 5.81 -7.16 -10.00
C LEU A 62 4.90 -5.99 -10.37
N TYR A 63 3.85 -6.26 -11.13
CA TYR A 63 2.85 -5.29 -11.55
C TYR A 63 1.46 -5.64 -11.03
N GLY A 64 0.73 -4.63 -10.56
CA GLY A 64 -0.70 -4.71 -10.27
C GLY A 64 -1.48 -4.29 -11.50
N ILE A 65 -2.58 -5.00 -11.78
CA ILE A 65 -3.41 -4.77 -12.98
C ILE A 65 -4.78 -4.26 -12.53
N ALA A 66 -5.09 -3.00 -12.84
CA ALA A 66 -6.43 -2.45 -12.60
C ALA A 66 -7.37 -2.78 -13.77
N ASN A 67 -6.85 -2.68 -14.99
CA ASN A 67 -7.52 -3.06 -16.23
C ASN A 67 -6.47 -3.47 -17.28
N PRO A 68 -6.85 -4.09 -18.42
CA PRO A 68 -5.88 -4.58 -19.41
C PRO A 68 -4.93 -3.54 -20.00
N TYR A 69 -5.21 -2.24 -19.81
CA TYR A 69 -4.40 -1.14 -20.34
C TYR A 69 -3.64 -0.37 -19.24
N GLN A 70 -3.84 -0.73 -17.97
CA GLN A 70 -3.28 -0.03 -16.83
C GLN A 70 -2.60 -1.03 -15.88
N ARG A 71 -1.28 -1.15 -16.06
CA ARG A 71 -0.38 -1.87 -15.17
C ARG A 71 0.46 -0.89 -14.36
N THR A 72 0.61 -1.14 -13.07
CA THR A 72 1.35 -0.28 -12.14
C THR A 72 2.45 -1.09 -11.46
N LEU A 73 3.69 -0.60 -11.50
CA LEU A 73 4.82 -1.25 -10.84
C LEU A 73 4.61 -1.23 -9.31
N VAL A 74 4.59 -2.42 -8.71
CA VAL A 74 4.44 -2.62 -7.26
C VAL A 74 5.81 -2.73 -6.60
N GLY A 75 6.72 -3.49 -7.19
CA GLY A 75 8.05 -3.70 -6.64
C GLY A 75 8.97 -4.46 -7.57
N ARG A 76 10.26 -4.43 -7.26
CA ARG A 76 11.32 -5.14 -7.98
C ARG A 76 12.06 -6.08 -7.03
N GLY A 77 12.40 -7.25 -7.51
CA GLY A 77 13.17 -8.27 -6.79
C GLY A 77 14.33 -8.77 -7.63
N THR A 78 15.39 -9.23 -6.96
CA THR A 78 16.48 -9.95 -7.60
C THR A 78 16.81 -11.17 -6.77
N GLU A 79 16.87 -12.33 -7.41
CA GLU A 79 17.18 -13.59 -6.76
C GLU A 79 18.26 -14.32 -7.54
N VAL A 80 19.18 -14.97 -6.83
CA VAL A 80 20.22 -15.80 -7.44
C VAL A 80 19.94 -17.25 -7.07
N LEU A 81 19.71 -18.03 -8.10
CA LEU A 81 19.20 -19.39 -8.08
C LEU A 81 20.33 -20.37 -8.40
N ALA A 82 20.55 -21.37 -7.55
CA ALA A 82 21.60 -22.37 -7.72
C ALA A 82 21.02 -23.69 -8.25
N PHE A 83 21.22 -24.00 -9.52
CA PHE A 83 20.67 -25.22 -10.12
C PHE A 83 21.78 -26.21 -10.49
N THR A 84 21.42 -27.50 -10.53
CA THR A 84 22.20 -28.51 -11.24
C THR A 84 21.34 -29.18 -12.31
N PRO A 85 21.96 -29.71 -13.38
CA PRO A 85 21.23 -30.49 -14.40
C PRO A 85 20.52 -31.73 -13.83
N GLU A 86 20.95 -32.21 -12.66
CA GLU A 86 20.48 -33.45 -12.03
C GLU A 86 19.32 -33.23 -11.06
N THR A 87 19.39 -32.18 -10.23
CA THR A 87 18.31 -31.88 -9.28
C THR A 87 17.12 -31.29 -10.00
N GLY A 88 17.34 -30.32 -10.90
CA GLY A 88 16.28 -29.52 -11.48
C GLY A 88 15.35 -28.87 -10.42
N VAL A 89 14.50 -27.95 -10.86
CA VAL A 89 13.49 -27.24 -10.05
C VAL A 89 14.01 -26.62 -8.75
N GLU A 90 14.42 -25.37 -8.84
CA GLU A 90 14.41 -24.49 -7.66
C GLU A 90 13.01 -23.90 -7.47
N ARG A 91 12.60 -23.81 -6.20
CA ARG A 91 11.31 -23.24 -5.78
C ARG A 91 11.51 -21.96 -4.97
N PRO A 92 12.10 -20.91 -5.56
CA PRO A 92 12.34 -19.69 -4.81
C PRO A 92 11.04 -19.03 -4.36
N VAL A 93 11.15 -18.27 -3.29
CA VAL A 93 10.08 -17.41 -2.80
C VAL A 93 10.55 -15.98 -2.98
N LEU A 94 9.96 -15.29 -3.94
CA LEU A 94 10.19 -13.88 -4.19
C LEU A 94 9.51 -13.08 -3.09
N LYS A 95 10.18 -12.04 -2.59
CA LYS A 95 9.66 -11.17 -1.52
C LYS A 95 9.63 -9.73 -2.01
N PHE A 96 8.44 -9.13 -2.01
CA PHE A 96 8.23 -7.74 -2.35
C PHE A 96 7.79 -6.99 -1.10
N LEU A 97 8.54 -5.96 -0.72
CA LEU A 97 8.17 -5.11 0.41
C LEU A 97 7.14 -4.08 -0.07
N LEU A 98 6.00 -4.06 0.61
CA LEU A 98 4.89 -3.16 0.34
C LEU A 98 4.70 -2.21 1.51
N THR A 99 4.50 -0.93 1.20
CA THR A 99 3.93 0.01 2.17
C THR A 99 2.43 -0.26 2.36
N SER A 100 1.85 0.27 3.43
CA SER A 100 0.40 0.22 3.60
C SER A 100 -0.32 0.99 2.48
N ALA A 101 0.29 2.03 1.91
CA ALA A 101 -0.24 2.82 0.79
C ALA A 101 -0.37 1.97 -0.46
N GLN A 102 0.68 1.20 -0.75
CA GLN A 102 0.69 0.29 -1.89
C GLN A 102 -0.35 -0.82 -1.68
N LEU A 103 -0.45 -1.40 -0.48
CA LEU A 103 -1.48 -2.39 -0.20
C LEU A 103 -2.90 -1.81 -0.32
N HIS A 104 -3.11 -0.57 0.10
CA HIS A 104 -4.38 0.12 -0.03
C HIS A 104 -4.72 0.38 -1.51
N ALA A 105 -3.79 0.92 -2.29
CA ALA A 105 -3.97 1.16 -3.72
C ALA A 105 -4.26 -0.13 -4.49
N ILE A 106 -3.59 -1.24 -4.15
CA ILE A 106 -3.89 -2.57 -4.72
C ILE A 106 -5.33 -2.99 -4.37
N ASN A 107 -5.80 -2.70 -3.15
CA ASN A 107 -7.15 -3.01 -2.72
C ASN A 107 -8.22 -2.14 -3.36
N GLU A 108 -7.93 -0.88 -3.67
CA GLU A 108 -8.87 0.00 -4.39
C GLU A 108 -8.93 -0.33 -5.88
N ALA A 109 -7.80 -0.67 -6.50
CA ALA A 109 -7.72 -0.94 -7.92
C ALA A 109 -8.33 -2.28 -8.35
N ARG A 110 -8.54 -3.23 -7.42
CA ARG A 110 -9.10 -4.55 -7.74
C ARG A 110 -10.63 -4.50 -7.87
N ASP A 111 -11.16 -5.21 -8.86
CA ASP A 111 -12.57 -5.59 -8.93
C ASP A 111 -12.71 -7.10 -8.79
N GLY A 112 -13.03 -7.55 -7.57
CA GLY A 112 -13.09 -8.96 -7.22
C GLY A 112 -11.73 -9.56 -6.86
N ASP A 113 -11.25 -10.50 -7.67
CA ASP A 113 -9.97 -11.19 -7.50
C ASP A 113 -8.79 -10.25 -7.74
N LEU A 114 -7.69 -10.46 -7.00
CA LEU A 114 -6.45 -9.76 -7.28
C LEU A 114 -5.83 -10.35 -8.55
N ARG A 115 -5.47 -9.49 -9.51
CA ARG A 115 -4.75 -9.88 -10.75
C ARG A 115 -3.41 -9.17 -10.79
N MET A 116 -2.35 -9.93 -11.04
CA MET A 116 -0.99 -9.41 -11.08
C MET A 116 -0.19 -10.05 -12.22
N GLU A 117 0.83 -9.33 -12.63
CA GLU A 117 1.83 -9.74 -13.61
C GLU A 117 3.20 -9.77 -12.94
N LEU A 118 3.97 -10.83 -13.17
CA LEU A 118 5.37 -10.91 -12.80
C LEU A 118 6.20 -10.96 -14.08
N GLU A 119 6.88 -9.87 -14.38
CA GLU A 119 7.84 -9.79 -15.47
C GLU A 119 9.20 -10.31 -14.97
N VAL A 120 9.74 -11.33 -15.63
CA VAL A 120 10.96 -12.04 -15.21
C VAL A 120 11.98 -12.01 -16.33
N THR A 121 13.19 -11.55 -16.01
CA THR A 121 14.35 -11.61 -16.90
C THR A 121 15.49 -12.35 -16.21
N GLY A 122 16.18 -13.22 -16.94
CA GLY A 122 17.24 -14.07 -16.44
C GLY A 122 18.59 -13.72 -17.05
N THR A 123 19.63 -13.92 -16.26
CA THR A 123 21.03 -13.85 -16.72
C THR A 123 21.78 -15.05 -16.17
N LEU A 124 22.71 -15.59 -16.96
CA LEU A 124 23.53 -16.74 -16.56
C LEU A 124 24.99 -16.30 -16.42
N PRO A 125 25.44 -15.93 -15.20
CA PRO A 125 26.76 -15.31 -15.00
C PRO A 125 27.94 -16.24 -15.25
N GLN A 126 27.69 -17.56 -15.37
CA GLN A 126 28.73 -18.57 -15.60
C GLN A 126 28.68 -19.19 -16.99
N ALA A 127 27.64 -18.87 -17.77
CA ALA A 127 27.54 -19.37 -19.13
C ALA A 127 28.50 -18.61 -20.05
N PRO A 128 29.10 -19.28 -21.05
CA PRO A 128 29.95 -18.61 -22.05
C PRO A 128 29.23 -17.44 -22.70
N GLY A 129 29.86 -16.27 -22.75
CA GLY A 129 29.28 -15.06 -23.37
C GLY A 129 28.31 -14.27 -22.49
N TYR A 130 28.05 -14.68 -21.24
CA TYR A 130 27.12 -14.00 -20.31
C TYR A 130 25.73 -13.71 -20.91
N PRO A 131 25.02 -14.75 -21.43
CA PRO A 131 23.77 -14.54 -22.13
C PRO A 131 22.67 -14.02 -21.18
N GLY A 132 21.98 -12.97 -21.62
CA GLY A 132 20.69 -12.55 -21.09
C GLY A 132 19.55 -13.33 -21.76
N SER A 133 18.42 -13.45 -21.07
CA SER A 133 17.27 -14.18 -21.60
C SER A 133 16.27 -13.27 -22.32
N THR A 134 15.27 -13.88 -22.95
CA THR A 134 13.98 -13.22 -23.19
C THR A 134 13.33 -12.81 -21.87
N THR A 135 12.57 -11.73 -21.90
CA THR A 135 11.70 -11.32 -20.80
C THR A 135 10.39 -12.07 -20.89
N GLU A 136 9.99 -12.74 -19.80
CA GLU A 136 8.74 -13.49 -19.73
C GLU A 136 7.76 -12.83 -18.75
N VAL A 137 6.47 -12.84 -19.08
CA VAL A 137 5.42 -12.23 -18.25
C VAL A 137 4.47 -13.31 -17.73
N LEU A 138 4.56 -13.58 -16.44
CA LEU A 138 3.72 -14.56 -15.76
C LEU A 138 2.47 -13.86 -15.21
N HIS A 139 1.30 -14.34 -15.60
CA HIS A 139 0.02 -13.83 -15.10
C HIS A 139 -0.48 -14.73 -13.98
N PHE A 140 -0.90 -14.14 -12.87
CA PHE A 140 -1.49 -14.90 -11.77
C PHE A 140 -2.59 -14.11 -11.07
N SER A 141 -3.49 -14.85 -10.42
CA SER A 141 -4.60 -14.29 -9.67
C SER A 141 -4.71 -14.88 -8.27
N VAL A 142 -5.13 -14.06 -7.32
CA VAL A 142 -5.51 -14.50 -5.96
C VAL A 142 -7.00 -14.29 -5.79
N ALA A 143 -7.70 -15.37 -5.44
CA ALA A 143 -9.14 -15.33 -5.19
C ALA A 143 -9.50 -14.27 -4.14
N LYS A 144 -10.59 -13.54 -4.38
CA LYS A 144 -11.08 -12.44 -3.53
C LYS A 144 -11.16 -12.82 -2.05
N SER A 145 -11.74 -13.98 -1.74
CA SER A 145 -11.91 -14.47 -0.37
C SER A 145 -10.56 -14.63 0.33
N ARG A 146 -9.63 -15.32 -0.32
CA ARG A 146 -8.28 -15.56 0.18
C ARG A 146 -7.49 -14.26 0.33
N TRP A 147 -7.64 -13.31 -0.59
CA TRP A 147 -6.98 -12.01 -0.48
C TRP A 147 -7.49 -11.22 0.72
N ILE A 148 -8.82 -11.16 0.90
CA ILE A 148 -9.44 -10.50 2.06
C ILE A 148 -9.00 -11.14 3.38
N GLU A 149 -8.94 -12.47 3.44
CA GLU A 149 -8.46 -13.21 4.62
C GLU A 149 -7.02 -12.81 4.96
N GLN A 150 -6.13 -12.80 3.97
CA GLN A 150 -4.74 -12.40 4.16
C GLN A 150 -4.58 -10.95 4.63
N VAL A 151 -5.32 -10.01 4.03
CA VAL A 151 -5.31 -8.60 4.46
C VAL A 151 -5.83 -8.48 5.90
N SER A 152 -6.89 -9.20 6.25
CA SER A 152 -7.46 -9.20 7.61
C SER A 152 -6.49 -9.79 8.64
N ALA A 153 -5.72 -10.81 8.26
CA ALA A 153 -4.73 -11.47 9.11
C ALA A 153 -3.52 -10.58 9.45
N LEU A 154 -3.27 -9.50 8.71
CA LEU A 154 -2.24 -8.51 9.05
C LEU A 154 -2.55 -7.73 10.33
N GLY A 155 -3.82 -7.72 10.79
CA GLY A 155 -4.25 -7.06 12.01
C GLY A 155 -4.04 -5.53 11.97
N PRO A 156 -3.88 -4.85 13.13
CA PRO A 156 -3.64 -3.40 13.20
C PRO A 156 -2.34 -2.93 12.52
N ALA A 157 -1.54 -3.85 11.96
CA ALA A 157 -0.34 -3.56 11.19
C ALA A 157 -0.65 -3.01 9.80
N VAL A 158 -1.88 -3.23 9.29
CA VAL A 158 -2.51 -2.29 8.35
C VAL A 158 -3.00 -1.14 9.20
N ALA A 159 -2.06 -0.42 9.82
CA ALA A 159 -2.37 0.84 10.46
C ALA A 159 -3.09 1.65 9.40
N PHE A 160 -4.30 2.14 9.72
CA PHE A 160 -5.00 3.10 8.89
C PHE A 160 -3.97 4.12 8.42
N GLU A 161 -3.54 4.00 7.17
CA GLU A 161 -2.71 5.00 6.59
C GLU A 161 -3.62 6.19 6.48
N MET A 162 -3.32 7.17 7.32
CA MET A 162 -4.00 8.43 7.28
C MET A 162 -3.65 9.03 5.92
N GLN A 163 -4.57 8.91 4.96
CA GLN A 163 -4.50 9.65 3.72
C GLN A 163 -4.61 11.12 4.09
N VAL A 164 -3.46 11.77 4.30
CA VAL A 164 -3.36 13.21 4.22
C VAL A 164 -3.24 13.47 2.73
N PRO A 165 -4.24 14.12 2.09
CA PRO A 165 -4.12 14.52 0.69
C PRO A 165 -2.75 15.19 0.48
N PHE A 166 -2.07 14.82 -0.60
CA PHE A 166 -0.87 15.54 -1.06
C PHE A 166 -1.29 16.41 -2.27
N PRO A 167 -2.02 17.50 -2.01
CA PRO A 167 -2.52 18.36 -3.06
C PRO A 167 -1.35 18.95 -3.85
N LEU A 168 -1.54 19.02 -5.18
CA LEU A 168 -0.58 19.66 -6.08
C LEU A 168 -0.43 21.14 -5.72
N GLU A 169 0.68 21.74 -6.13
CA GLU A 169 0.97 23.16 -5.87
C GLU A 169 -0.17 24.04 -6.43
N GLY A 170 -0.85 24.77 -5.54
CA GLY A 170 -2.01 25.60 -5.87
C GLY A 170 -3.35 25.11 -5.33
N ASP A 171 -3.48 23.85 -4.86
CA ASP A 171 -4.72 23.38 -4.24
C ASP A 171 -4.84 23.92 -2.78
N PRO A 172 -5.98 24.56 -2.42
CA PRO A 172 -6.21 25.13 -1.09
C PRO A 172 -6.01 24.16 0.09
N ARG A 173 -6.20 22.85 -0.12
CA ARG A 173 -5.97 21.80 0.88
C ARG A 173 -4.50 21.62 1.24
N ALA A 174 -3.55 22.28 0.56
CA ALA A 174 -2.12 22.20 0.88
C ALA A 174 -1.79 22.71 2.28
N THR A 175 -2.55 23.67 2.79
CA THR A 175 -2.39 24.23 4.13
C THR A 175 -2.81 23.24 5.23
N PRO A 176 -4.05 22.72 5.26
CA PRO A 176 -4.44 21.73 6.26
C PRO A 176 -3.62 20.42 6.15
N ALA A 177 -3.22 20.01 4.94
CA ALA A 177 -2.32 18.87 4.75
C ALA A 177 -0.92 19.10 5.37
N ARG A 178 -0.42 20.34 5.41
CA ARG A 178 0.83 20.67 6.13
C ARG A 178 0.65 20.56 7.65
N PHE A 179 -0.47 21.03 8.19
CA PHE A 179 -0.75 20.90 9.63
C PHE A 179 -0.83 19.43 10.06
N LEU A 180 -1.54 18.58 9.31
CA LEU A 180 -1.64 17.16 9.63
C LEU A 180 -0.28 16.42 9.57
N ARG A 181 0.59 16.78 8.62
CA ARG A 181 1.98 16.27 8.58
C ARG A 181 2.81 16.76 9.76
N SER A 182 2.66 18.02 10.16
CA SER A 182 3.30 18.56 11.37
C SER A 182 2.80 17.86 12.63
N ALA A 183 1.51 17.55 12.71
CA ALA A 183 0.91 16.79 13.82
C ALA A 183 1.56 15.40 13.95
N GLN A 184 1.72 14.68 12.83
CA GLN A 184 2.41 13.39 12.81
C GLN A 184 3.87 13.50 13.28
N ARG A 185 4.60 14.53 12.86
CA ARG A 185 5.99 14.75 13.30
C ARG A 185 6.08 15.02 14.80
N ARG A 186 5.23 15.90 15.33
CA ARG A 186 5.16 16.17 16.78
C ARG A 186 4.82 14.93 17.59
N LEU A 187 3.95 14.06 17.07
CA LEU A 187 3.68 12.75 17.69
C LEU A 187 4.92 11.86 17.77
N LEU A 188 5.84 11.91 16.79
CA LEU A 188 7.10 11.18 16.83
C LEU A 188 8.02 11.72 17.93
N ASP A 189 8.01 13.05 18.12
CA ASP A 189 8.76 13.76 19.16
C ASP A 189 8.10 13.71 20.56
N ASP A 190 7.01 12.95 20.71
CA ASP A 190 6.19 12.82 21.93
C ASP A 190 5.54 14.15 22.40
N ASP A 191 5.47 15.15 21.51
CA ASP A 191 4.76 16.41 21.71
C ASP A 191 3.26 16.21 21.42
N ILE A 192 2.56 15.58 22.37
CA ILE A 192 1.13 15.22 22.26
C ILE A 192 0.24 16.47 22.15
N GLU A 193 0.44 17.47 23.02
CA GLU A 193 -0.36 18.71 23.01
C GLU A 193 -0.15 19.46 21.69
N GLY A 194 1.10 19.61 21.23
CA GLY A 194 1.40 20.26 19.96
C GLY A 194 0.85 19.49 18.77
N ALA A 195 0.84 18.16 18.80
CA ALA A 195 0.24 17.36 17.74
C ALA A 195 -1.29 17.60 17.62
N ILE A 196 -1.99 17.66 18.76
CA ILE A 196 -3.43 17.97 18.78
C ILE A 196 -3.70 19.40 18.32
N LEU A 197 -2.84 20.36 18.68
CA LEU A 197 -2.93 21.75 18.20
C LEU A 197 -2.87 21.83 16.68
N GLU A 198 -1.95 21.11 16.03
CA GLU A 198 -1.86 21.10 14.57
C GLU A 198 -3.10 20.40 13.94
N ALA A 199 -3.63 19.34 14.55
CA ALA A 199 -4.89 18.73 14.11
C ALA A 199 -6.07 19.72 14.19
N ARG A 200 -6.12 20.53 15.26
CA ARG A 200 -7.13 21.58 15.41
C ARG A 200 -7.06 22.62 14.30
N ARG A 201 -5.86 23.09 13.94
CA ARG A 201 -5.69 24.04 12.83
C ARG A 201 -6.23 23.49 11.50
N ALA A 202 -6.11 22.19 11.27
CA ALA A 202 -6.74 21.56 10.11
C ALA A 202 -8.28 21.59 10.20
N LEU A 203 -8.87 21.33 11.38
CA LEU A 203 -10.31 21.40 11.61
C LEU A 203 -10.89 22.83 11.50
N GLU A 204 -10.12 23.83 11.91
CA GLU A 204 -10.44 25.26 11.73
C GLU A 204 -10.46 25.61 10.24
N TRP A 205 -9.47 25.16 9.48
CA TRP A 205 -9.48 25.33 8.03
C TRP A 205 -10.70 24.64 7.38
N ILE A 206 -11.01 23.40 7.78
CA ILE A 206 -12.18 22.65 7.26
C ILE A 206 -13.48 23.41 7.56
N LYS A 207 -13.62 23.98 8.76
CA LYS A 207 -14.78 24.80 9.13
C LYS A 207 -14.98 25.95 8.13
N ASP A 208 -13.91 26.62 7.76
CA ASP A 208 -13.97 27.82 6.92
C ASP A 208 -14.14 27.49 5.42
N HIS A 209 -13.78 26.28 4.98
CA HIS A 209 -13.70 25.93 3.55
C HIS A 209 -14.60 24.77 3.11
N SER A 210 -15.25 24.06 4.04
CA SER A 210 -16.08 22.88 3.71
C SER A 210 -17.42 23.20 3.04
N GLY A 211 -17.91 24.43 3.16
CA GLY A 211 -19.27 24.80 2.74
C GLY A 211 -20.39 24.15 3.58
N TRP A 212 -20.05 23.35 4.61
CA TRP A 212 -21.03 22.65 5.43
C TRP A 212 -21.87 23.62 6.28
N LYS A 213 -23.18 23.43 6.25
CA LYS A 213 -24.13 24.31 6.93
C LYS A 213 -24.29 23.92 8.39
N TRP A 214 -24.28 24.90 9.28
CA TRP A 214 -24.60 24.67 10.68
C TRP A 214 -26.11 24.48 10.88
N PRO A 215 -26.59 23.39 11.52
CA PRO A 215 -28.04 23.14 11.69
C PRO A 215 -28.73 24.00 12.75
N GLY A 216 -27.99 24.79 13.53
CA GLY A 216 -28.56 25.53 14.65
C GLY A 216 -29.28 24.60 15.64
N GLY A 217 -30.52 24.97 16.00
CA GLY A 217 -31.36 24.22 16.96
C GLY A 217 -32.13 23.03 16.39
N LYS A 218 -31.86 22.62 15.14
CA LYS A 218 -32.60 21.55 14.47
C LYS A 218 -32.41 20.19 15.16
N ASP A 219 -33.50 19.43 15.27
CA ASP A 219 -33.48 18.08 15.85
C ASP A 219 -32.52 17.16 15.10
N ARG A 220 -31.86 16.24 15.83
CA ARG A 220 -30.85 15.33 15.29
C ARG A 220 -31.35 14.53 14.09
N LEU A 221 -32.61 14.10 14.10
CA LEU A 221 -33.19 13.29 13.02
C LEU A 221 -33.47 14.10 11.76
N GLN A 222 -33.62 15.41 11.88
CA GLN A 222 -33.95 16.32 10.78
C GLN A 222 -32.72 16.91 10.09
N ARG A 223 -31.50 16.64 10.59
CA ARG A 223 -30.25 17.16 10.03
C ARG A 223 -29.95 16.52 8.67
N THR A 224 -29.64 17.37 7.70
CA THR A 224 -29.09 17.04 6.39
C THR A 224 -27.67 16.47 6.52
N GLN A 225 -27.11 15.98 5.41
CA GLN A 225 -25.76 15.42 5.40
C GLN A 225 -24.69 16.46 5.78
N ASP A 226 -24.70 17.63 5.15
CA ASP A 226 -23.77 18.73 5.46
C ASP A 226 -23.85 19.15 6.94
N GLU A 227 -25.08 19.26 7.46
CA GLU A 227 -25.32 19.58 8.87
C GLU A 227 -24.76 18.52 9.82
N ARG A 228 -24.75 17.25 9.43
CA ARG A 228 -24.15 16.16 10.21
C ARG A 228 -22.62 16.21 10.15
N TRP A 229 -22.04 16.51 8.99
CA TRP A 229 -20.58 16.72 8.86
C TRP A 229 -20.09 17.90 9.70
N ALA A 230 -20.81 19.03 9.69
CA ALA A 230 -20.52 20.17 10.53
C ALA A 230 -20.50 19.82 12.03
N TRP A 231 -21.43 18.97 12.48
CA TRP A 231 -21.48 18.46 13.86
C TRP A 231 -20.33 17.51 14.21
N ILE A 232 -19.98 16.58 13.32
CA ILE A 232 -18.85 15.67 13.54
C ILE A 232 -17.57 16.49 13.70
N ARG A 233 -17.33 17.42 12.79
CA ARG A 233 -16.18 18.34 12.85
C ARG A 233 -16.17 19.18 14.13
N LEU A 234 -17.31 19.72 14.57
CA LEU A 234 -17.38 20.48 15.83
C LEU A 234 -17.05 19.61 17.04
N ALA A 235 -17.63 18.42 17.15
CA ALA A 235 -17.36 17.54 18.28
C ALA A 235 -15.86 17.19 18.40
N VAL A 236 -15.19 17.00 17.25
CA VAL A 236 -13.75 16.75 17.20
C VAL A 236 -12.97 18.01 17.58
N GLU A 237 -13.34 19.18 17.05
CA GLU A 237 -12.75 20.47 17.42
C GLU A 237 -12.88 20.71 18.93
N ASP A 238 -14.05 20.50 19.51
CA ASP A 238 -14.30 20.67 20.94
C ASP A 238 -13.40 19.75 21.77
N GLN A 239 -13.23 18.49 21.36
CA GLN A 239 -12.31 17.54 22.01
C GLN A 239 -10.85 17.99 21.96
N THR A 240 -10.45 18.83 21.01
CA THR A 240 -9.09 19.41 20.94
C THR A 240 -8.89 20.65 21.81
N SER A 241 -9.95 21.20 22.43
CA SER A 241 -9.93 22.52 23.06
C SER A 241 -8.90 22.65 24.19
N ALA A 242 -8.64 21.57 24.95
CA ALA A 242 -7.67 21.64 26.04
C ALA A 242 -6.20 21.71 25.58
N ALA A 243 -5.92 21.38 24.32
CA ALA A 243 -4.60 21.59 23.73
C ALA A 243 -4.33 23.07 23.40
N VAL A 244 -5.36 23.93 23.42
CA VAL A 244 -5.28 25.35 23.01
C VAL A 244 -5.68 26.30 24.13
N HIS A 245 -6.67 25.91 24.92
CA HIS A 245 -7.22 26.70 26.02
C HIS A 245 -7.04 25.91 27.31
N LYS A 246 -6.48 26.54 28.35
CA LYS A 246 -6.40 25.98 29.71
C LYS A 246 -7.27 26.82 30.64
N ASP A 247 -8.58 26.72 30.45
CA ASP A 247 -9.59 27.35 31.30
C ASP A 247 -9.93 26.45 32.50
N ALA A 248 -10.90 26.86 33.32
CA ALA A 248 -11.26 26.15 34.56
C ALA A 248 -11.73 24.70 34.33
N VAL A 249 -12.17 24.35 33.12
CA VAL A 249 -12.63 23.00 32.76
C VAL A 249 -11.55 22.25 31.99
N THR A 250 -10.95 22.88 30.98
CA THR A 250 -9.99 22.22 30.08
C THR A 250 -8.59 22.04 30.67
N SER A 251 -8.23 22.80 31.70
CA SER A 251 -6.94 22.66 32.40
C SER A 251 -6.72 21.31 33.09
N ALA A 252 -7.80 20.56 33.35
CA ALA A 252 -7.74 19.21 33.93
C ALA A 252 -7.60 18.08 32.90
N PHE A 253 -7.67 18.40 31.60
CA PHE A 253 -7.65 17.39 30.56
C PHE A 253 -6.21 16.99 30.26
N SER A 254 -5.98 15.69 30.13
CA SER A 254 -4.73 15.11 29.67
C SER A 254 -5.02 14.20 28.49
N TYR A 255 -4.21 14.26 27.45
CA TYR A 255 -4.37 13.41 26.28
C TYR A 255 -3.31 12.32 26.25
N SER A 256 -3.74 11.11 25.92
CA SER A 256 -2.85 10.03 25.54
C SER A 256 -2.39 10.19 24.09
N ARG A 257 -1.29 9.50 23.77
CA ARG A 257 -0.79 9.40 22.39
C ARG A 257 -1.82 8.79 21.43
N ASP A 258 -2.65 7.87 21.93
CA ASP A 258 -3.66 7.21 21.11
C ASP A 258 -4.89 8.10 20.86
N GLU A 259 -5.27 8.94 21.82
CA GLU A 259 -6.27 9.99 21.60
C GLU A 259 -5.79 11.01 20.57
N ALA A 260 -4.53 11.43 20.65
CA ALA A 260 -3.95 12.32 19.64
C ALA A 260 -3.95 11.69 18.24
N LYS A 261 -3.59 10.41 18.11
CA LYS A 261 -3.70 9.67 16.82
C LYS A 261 -5.14 9.64 16.31
N ALA A 262 -6.12 9.40 17.17
CA ALA A 262 -7.52 9.36 16.79
C ALA A 262 -8.00 10.72 16.26
N LEU A 263 -7.68 11.81 16.95
CA LEU A 263 -8.04 13.17 16.55
C LEU A 263 -7.40 13.56 15.21
N ILE A 264 -6.12 13.24 15.03
CA ILE A 264 -5.38 13.47 13.77
C ILE A 264 -6.00 12.67 12.62
N ALA A 265 -6.34 11.39 12.85
CA ALA A 265 -6.99 10.54 11.85
C ALA A 265 -8.38 11.05 11.45
N ILE A 266 -9.20 11.48 12.41
CA ILE A 266 -10.53 12.04 12.12
C ILE A 266 -10.40 13.36 11.35
N ALA A 267 -9.48 14.25 11.73
CA ALA A 267 -9.24 15.51 11.02
C ALA A 267 -8.79 15.28 9.56
N ALA A 268 -7.92 14.30 9.33
CA ALA A 268 -7.50 13.91 7.98
C ALA A 268 -8.66 13.30 7.16
N ALA A 269 -9.45 12.42 7.76
CA ALA A 269 -10.62 11.84 7.10
C ALA A 269 -11.70 12.89 6.79
N LEU A 270 -11.87 13.91 7.63
CA LEU A 270 -12.76 15.03 7.34
C LEU A 270 -12.25 15.87 6.17
N LEU A 271 -10.93 16.04 6.03
CA LEU A 271 -10.33 16.79 4.91
C LEU A 271 -10.60 16.13 3.55
N THR A 272 -10.69 14.79 3.47
CA THR A 272 -10.94 14.07 2.21
C THR A 272 -12.38 14.19 1.71
N VAL A 273 -13.33 14.54 2.59
CA VAL A 273 -14.76 14.69 2.27
C VAL A 273 -15.20 16.15 2.13
N VAL A 274 -14.25 17.09 2.20
CA VAL A 274 -14.48 18.49 1.80
C VAL A 274 -14.42 18.53 0.27
N ASP A 275 -15.42 19.11 -0.39
CA ASP A 275 -15.40 19.30 -1.85
C ASP A 275 -14.23 20.21 -2.28
N ASP A 276 -13.81 20.16 -3.56
CA ASP A 276 -12.75 21.03 -4.06
C ASP A 276 -13.15 22.50 -3.83
N PRO A 277 -12.42 23.25 -2.98
CA PRO A 277 -12.73 24.66 -2.78
C PRO A 277 -12.41 25.39 -4.08
N LEU A 278 -13.43 26.05 -4.65
CA LEU A 278 -13.28 26.93 -5.81
C LEU A 278 -12.30 28.07 -5.54
#